data_AF-A0A2E3WMM2-F1
#
_entry.id   AF-A0A2E3WMM2-F1
#
_cell.length_a   1.000
_cell.length_b   1.000
_cell.length_c   1.000
_cell.angle_alpha   90.00
_cell.angle_beta   90.00
_cell.angle_gamma   90.00
#
_symmetry.space_group_name_H-M   'P 1'
#
loop_
_entity.id
_entity.type
_entity.pdbx_description
1 polymer ?
#
loop_
_entity_poly.entity_id
_entity_poly.type
_entity_poly.pdbx_seq_one_letter_code
_entity_poly.pdbx_strand_id
1 'polypeptide(L)'
;VVTAGRSTVEENPEWFCALNSAMNEATEWLTDESNHDRAAEIIQTRFPESLHPLIPAVIDKYYEGFSLTGAPQTELVSSISEISLAVGKTTKLYGADELILVPDCE
;
A
#
# COMPACT_ATOMS: atom_id res chain seq x y z
N VAL A 1 0.60 -2.32 0.39
CA VAL A 1 0.41 -3.69 0.93
C VAL A 1 0.63 -4.67 -0.21
N VAL A 2 1.58 -5.58 -0.04
CA VAL A 2 1.86 -6.66 -1.01
C VAL A 2 1.27 -7.93 -0.44
N THR A 3 0.44 -8.62 -1.21
CA THR A 3 -0.14 -9.89 -0.78
C THR A 3 0.77 -11.02 -1.26
N ALA A 4 1.36 -11.74 -0.32
CA ALA A 4 2.15 -12.94 -0.56
C ALA A 4 1.71 -14.06 0.39
N GLY A 5 2.02 -15.31 0.03
CA GLY A 5 1.88 -16.43 0.96
C GLY A 5 2.82 -16.25 2.15
N ARG A 6 2.37 -16.60 3.37
CA ARG A 6 3.16 -16.47 4.59
C ARG A 6 4.55 -17.11 4.45
N SER A 7 4.61 -18.33 3.90
CA SER A 7 5.88 -19.04 3.68
C SER A 7 6.84 -18.28 2.79
N THR A 8 6.36 -17.58 1.75
CA THR A 8 7.22 -16.79 0.87
C THR A 8 7.88 -15.62 1.62
N VAL A 9 7.15 -14.97 2.53
CA VAL A 9 7.68 -13.88 3.36
C VAL A 9 8.70 -14.39 4.36
N GLU A 10 8.42 -15.54 4.99
CA GLU A 10 9.33 -16.18 5.96
C GLU A 10 10.59 -16.73 5.29
N GLU A 11 10.50 -17.23 4.06
CA GLU A 11 11.62 -17.78 3.29
C GLU A 11 12.53 -16.69 2.67
N ASN A 12 11.98 -15.52 2.36
CA ASN A 12 12.70 -14.44 1.66
C ASN A 12 12.41 -13.05 2.28
N PRO A 13 12.63 -12.86 3.59
CA PRO A 13 12.28 -11.62 4.28
C PRO A 13 12.95 -10.38 3.66
N GLU A 14 14.16 -10.54 3.13
CA GLU A 14 14.97 -9.49 2.53
C GLU A 14 14.33 -8.90 1.26
N TRP A 15 13.57 -9.69 0.49
CA TRP A 15 12.87 -9.19 -0.70
C TRP A 15 11.76 -8.22 -0.30
N PHE A 16 11.03 -8.55 0.77
CA PHE A 16 9.93 -7.73 1.27
C PHE A 16 10.44 -6.49 1.98
N CYS A 17 11.58 -6.56 2.68
CA CYS A 17 12.25 -5.39 3.23
C CYS A 17 12.73 -4.43 2.14
N ALA A 18 13.40 -4.94 1.09
CA ALA A 18 13.83 -4.13 -0.05
C ALA A 18 12.64 -3.49 -0.78
N LEU A 19 11.55 -4.24 -0.95
CA LEU A 19 10.33 -3.74 -1.56
C LEU A 19 9.69 -2.64 -0.69
N ASN A 20 9.64 -2.81 0.63
CA ASN A 20 9.09 -1.80 1.53
C ASN A 20 9.93 -0.51 1.50
N SER A 21 11.26 -0.61 1.49
CA SER A 21 12.15 0.55 1.33
C SER A 21 11.89 1.29 0.03
N ALA A 22 11.87 0.57 -1.10
CA ALA A 22 11.62 1.16 -2.41
C ALA A 22 10.22 1.80 -2.51
N MET A 23 9.21 1.21 -1.87
CA MET A 23 7.86 1.78 -1.82
C MET A 23 7.79 3.06 -0.98
N ASN A 24 8.54 3.15 0.12
CA ASN A 24 8.62 4.37 0.92
C ASN A 24 9.31 5.49 0.14
N GLU A 25 10.44 5.21 -0.52
CA GLU A 25 11.13 6.18 -1.40
C GLU A 25 10.24 6.65 -2.55
N ALA A 26 9.54 5.72 -3.21
CA ALA A 26 8.59 6.07 -4.26
C ALA A 26 7.42 6.92 -3.73
N THR A 27 6.96 6.65 -2.51
CA THR A 27 5.90 7.42 -1.88
C THR A 27 6.35 8.84 -1.56
N GLU A 28 7.54 8.99 -0.95
CA GLU A 28 8.15 10.31 -0.71
C GLU A 28 8.22 11.11 -2.00
N TRP A 29 8.72 10.50 -3.08
CA TRP A 29 8.81 11.14 -4.38
C TRP A 29 7.44 11.54 -4.95
N LEU A 30 6.41 10.69 -4.82
CA LEU A 30 5.05 10.96 -5.30
C LEU A 30 4.31 12.03 -4.48
N THR A 31 4.67 12.22 -3.22
CA THR A 31 4.05 13.22 -2.33
C THR A 31 4.63 14.62 -2.51
N ASP A 32 5.77 14.74 -3.21
CA ASP A 32 6.37 16.03 -3.53
C ASP A 32 5.73 16.62 -4.80
N GLU A 33 5.03 17.75 -4.63
CA GLU A 33 4.32 18.46 -5.71
C GLU A 33 5.23 18.81 -6.89
N SER A 34 6.53 19.03 -6.66
CA SER A 34 7.48 19.32 -7.73
C SER A 34 7.67 18.15 -8.71
N ASN A 35 7.27 16.95 -8.32
CA ASN A 35 7.34 15.74 -9.14
C ASN A 35 6.03 15.42 -9.85
N HIS A 36 4.92 16.14 -9.62
CA HIS A 36 3.61 15.77 -10.18
C HIS A 36 3.59 15.69 -11.71
N ASP A 37 4.19 16.66 -12.40
CA ASP A 37 4.28 16.64 -13.87
C ASP A 37 5.07 15.41 -14.36
N ARG A 38 6.19 15.13 -13.69
CA ARG A 38 7.03 13.97 -14.03
C ARG A 38 6.31 12.66 -13.73
N ALA A 39 5.54 12.60 -12.64
CA ALA A 39 4.73 11.45 -12.30
C ALA A 39 3.65 11.21 -13.36
N ALA A 40 2.99 12.28 -13.82
CA ALA A 40 2.00 12.21 -14.88
C ALA A 40 2.58 11.67 -16.19
N GLU A 41 3.76 12.16 -16.61
CA GLU A 41 4.47 11.66 -17.79
C GLU A 41 4.75 10.15 -17.69
N ILE A 42 5.27 9.69 -16.54
CA ILE A 42 5.58 8.27 -16.33
C ILE A 42 4.30 7.43 -16.41
N ILE A 43 3.22 7.86 -15.75
CA ILE A 43 1.94 7.14 -15.74
C ILE A 43 1.36 7.07 -17.16
N GLN A 44 1.45 8.13 -17.96
CA GLN A 44 0.99 8.14 -19.35
C GLN A 44 1.65 7.04 -20.21
N THR A 45 2.89 6.65 -19.91
CA THR A 45 3.57 5.55 -20.63
C THR A 45 2.97 4.16 -20.34
N ARG A 46 2.19 4.03 -19.27
CA ARG A 46 1.65 2.75 -18.78
C ARG A 46 0.13 2.64 -18.89
N PHE A 47 -0.57 3.76 -19.09
CA PHE A 47 -2.02 3.82 -19.12
C PHE A 47 -2.56 4.19 -20.52
N PRO A 48 -3.77 3.72 -20.88
CA PRO A 48 -4.41 4.10 -22.13
C PRO A 48 -4.54 5.61 -22.33
N GLU A 49 -4.35 6.09 -23.55
CA GLU A 49 -4.45 7.52 -23.91
C GLU A 49 -5.79 8.16 -23.50
N SER A 50 -6.88 7.38 -23.54
CA SER A 50 -8.21 7.83 -23.11
C SER A 50 -8.27 8.24 -21.63
N LEU A 51 -7.34 7.76 -20.80
CA LEU A 51 -7.26 8.10 -19.38
C LEU A 51 -6.25 9.22 -19.10
N HIS A 52 -5.41 9.60 -20.06
CA HIS A 52 -4.37 10.62 -19.86
C HIS A 52 -4.91 11.96 -19.33
N PRO A 53 -6.06 12.47 -19.80
CA PRO A 53 -6.63 13.72 -19.27
C PRO A 53 -7.01 13.67 -17.78
N LEU A 54 -7.20 12.46 -17.22
CA LEU A 54 -7.58 12.27 -15.82
C LEU A 54 -6.38 12.16 -14.88
N ILE A 55 -5.19 11.87 -15.40
CA ILE A 55 -4.00 11.57 -14.59
C ILE A 55 -3.65 12.72 -13.63
N PRO A 56 -3.55 14.00 -14.07
CA PRO A 56 -3.18 15.09 -13.17
C PRO A 56 -4.19 15.25 -12.02
N ALA A 57 -5.49 15.18 -12.33
CA ALA A 57 -6.54 15.31 -11.32
C ALA A 57 -6.54 14.17 -10.30
N VAL A 58 -6.08 12.97 -10.68
CA VAL A 58 -5.92 11.84 -9.74
C VAL A 58 -4.70 12.05 -8.85
N ILE A 59 -3.57 12.52 -9.39
CA ILE A 59 -2.37 12.83 -8.61
C ILE A 59 -2.71 13.91 -7.57
N ASP A 60 -3.22 15.07 -8.00
CA ASP A 60 -3.54 16.18 -7.11
C ASP A 60 -4.55 15.81 -6.02
N LYS A 61 -5.46 14.88 -6.32
CA LYS A 61 -6.47 14.45 -5.34
C LYS A 61 -5.90 13.50 -4.28
N TYR A 62 -4.90 12.68 -4.62
CA TYR A 62 -4.50 11.54 -3.79
C TYR A 62 -3.02 11.55 -3.40
N TYR A 63 -2.22 12.55 -3.78
CA TYR A 63 -0.78 12.59 -3.47
C TYR A 63 -0.49 12.54 -1.96
N GLU A 64 -1.31 13.17 -1.12
CA GLU A 64 -1.19 13.09 0.35
C GLU A 64 -1.79 11.80 0.95
N GLY A 65 -2.45 10.97 0.14
CA GLY A 65 -3.17 9.79 0.60
C GLY A 65 -2.28 8.59 0.91
N PHE A 66 -0.99 8.66 0.60
CA PHE A 66 -0.05 7.56 0.78
C PHE A 66 0.61 7.59 2.17
N SER A 67 0.87 6.40 2.73
CA SER A 67 1.63 6.26 3.97
C SER A 67 3.13 6.26 3.67
N LEU A 68 3.88 7.16 4.31
CA LEU A 68 5.34 7.28 4.15
C LEU A 68 6.14 6.19 4.90
N THR A 69 5.52 5.51 5.86
CA THR A 69 6.23 4.54 6.71
C THR A 69 6.02 3.11 6.27
N GLY A 70 5.01 2.84 5.41
CA GLY A 70 4.57 1.49 5.08
C GLY A 70 4.06 0.69 6.29
N ALA A 71 3.98 1.32 7.48
CA ALA A 71 3.62 0.64 8.71
C ALA A 71 2.15 0.21 8.66
N PRO A 72 1.86 -1.06 8.99
CA PRO A 72 0.49 -1.54 9.03
C PRO A 72 -0.27 -0.88 10.19
N GLN A 73 -1.49 -0.43 9.90
CA GLN A 73 -2.41 0.13 10.91
C GLN A 73 -3.11 -1.02 11.63
N THR A 74 -2.42 -1.63 12.59
CA THR A 74 -2.89 -2.84 13.28
C THR A 74 -4.18 -2.60 14.06
N GLU A 75 -4.42 -1.40 14.59
CA GLU A 75 -5.69 -1.06 15.25
C GLU A 75 -6.90 -1.16 14.31
N LEU A 76 -6.74 -0.85 13.03
CA LEU A 76 -7.84 -0.94 12.06
C LEU A 76 -8.26 -2.38 11.78
N VAL A 77 -7.34 -3.34 11.90
CA VAL A 77 -7.66 -4.75 11.66
C VAL A 77 -8.73 -5.24 12.62
N SER A 78 -8.59 -4.92 13.90
CA SER A 78 -9.58 -5.29 14.92
C SER A 78 -10.94 -4.65 14.62
N SER A 79 -10.99 -3.35 14.32
CA SER A 79 -12.25 -2.67 13.98
C SER A 79 -12.91 -3.24 12.73
N ILE A 80 -12.14 -3.52 11.67
CA ILE A 80 -12.65 -4.12 10.43
C ILE A 80 -13.17 -5.54 10.71
N SER A 81 -12.46 -6.31 11.55
CA SER A 81 -12.88 -7.66 11.91
C SER A 81 -14.19 -7.67 12.70
N GLU A 82 -14.38 -6.72 13.62
CA GLU A 82 -15.64 -6.58 14.38
C GLU A 82 -16.81 -6.23 13.46
N ILE A 83 -16.63 -5.25 12.56
CA ILE A 83 -17.64 -4.90 11.56
C ILE A 83 -17.98 -6.10 10.67
N SER A 84 -16.95 -6.83 10.21
CA SER A 84 -17.12 -8.00 9.36
C SER A 84 -17.90 -9.11 10.05
N LEU A 85 -17.70 -9.31 11.36
CA LEU A 85 -18.47 -10.26 12.15
C LEU A 85 -19.93 -9.80 12.28
N ALA A 86 -20.14 -8.51 12.60
CA ALA A 86 -21.47 -7.93 12.79
C ALA A 86 -22.34 -8.01 11.52
N VAL A 87 -21.73 -7.87 10.34
CA VAL A 87 -22.42 -7.94 9.04
C VAL A 87 -22.35 -9.33 8.39
N GLY A 88 -21.90 -10.36 9.13
CA GLY A 88 -21.92 -11.76 8.70
C GLY A 88 -20.96 -12.10 7.57
N LYS A 89 -19.88 -11.33 7.38
CA LYS A 89 -18.82 -11.58 6.39
C LYS A 89 -17.75 -12.54 6.90
N THR A 90 -17.63 -12.70 8.22
CA THR A 90 -16.80 -13.69 8.90
C THR A 90 -17.59 -14.34 10.02
N THR A 91 -17.15 -15.53 10.44
CA THR A 91 -17.67 -16.26 11.60
C THR A 91 -16.80 -16.11 12.85
N LYS A 92 -15.63 -15.46 12.73
CA LYS A 92 -14.71 -15.21 13.84
C LYS A 92 -14.06 -13.83 13.77
N LEU A 93 -13.52 -13.39 14.91
CA LEU A 93 -12.61 -12.25 14.98
C LEU A 93 -11.21 -12.67 14.52
N TYR A 94 -10.53 -11.77 13.81
CA TYR A 94 -9.15 -11.91 13.37
C TYR A 94 -8.29 -10.86 14.06
N GLY A 95 -7.15 -11.30 14.58
CA GLY A 95 -6.09 -10.43 15.07
C GLY A 95 -5.22 -9.86 13.96
N ALA A 96 -4.51 -8.77 14.25
CA ALA A 96 -3.52 -8.20 13.34
C ALA A 96 -2.35 -9.16 13.08
N ASP A 97 -1.92 -9.92 14.07
CA ASP A 97 -0.86 -10.94 14.00
C ASP A 97 -1.22 -12.15 13.10
N GLU A 98 -2.51 -12.44 12.97
CA GLU A 98 -2.99 -13.47 12.04
C GLU A 98 -2.89 -13.01 10.58
N LEU A 99 -3.16 -11.72 10.33
CA LEU A 99 -3.39 -11.16 8.99
C LEU A 99 -2.19 -10.37 8.44
N ILE A 100 -1.32 -9.88 9.32
CA ILE A 100 -0.18 -9.05 8.97
C ILE A 100 1.08 -9.77 9.43
N LEU A 101 2.00 -9.97 8.50
CA LEU A 101 3.36 -10.38 8.78
C LEU A 101 4.28 -9.25 8.35
N VAL A 102 5.06 -8.72 9.30
CA VAL A 102 6.12 -7.75 9.03
C VAL A 102 7.44 -8.52 9.11
N PRO A 103 8.21 -8.60 8.01
CA PRO A 103 9.54 -9.20 8.05
C PRO A 103 10.46 -8.38 8.95
N ASP A 104 11.41 -9.06 9.59
CA ASP A 104 12.47 -8.37 10.32
C ASP A 104 13.46 -7.77 9.31
N CYS A 105 13.68 -6.46 9.38
CA CYS A 105 14.46 -5.69 8.42
C CYS A 105 15.74 -5.09 9.03
N GLU A 106 16.26 -5.67 10.11
CA GLU A 106 17.58 -5.33 10.68
C GLU A 106 18.72 -5.38 9.65
#